data_AF-A0A846AJC7-F1
#
_entry.id   AF-A0A846AJC7-F1
#
_cell.length_a   1.000
_cell.length_b   1.000
_cell.length_c   1.000
_cell.angle_alpha   90.00
_cell.angle_beta   90.00
_cell.angle_gamma   90.00
#
_symmetry.space_group_name_H-M   'P 1'
#
loop_
_entity.id
_entity.type
_entity.pdbx_description
1 polymer ?
#
loop_
_entity_poly.entity_id
_entity_poly.type
_entity_poly.pdbx_seq_one_letter_code
_entity_poly.pdbx_strand_id
1 'polypeptide(L)' 'MSDLSGKKVEFPEFYRQTYGLSYADEIATIKYGYAMLTIAGADGEVSEAEMNWLINHQRSINKCARRNY' A
#
# COMPACT_ATOMS: atom_id res chain seq x y z
N MET A 1 -22.61 -14.68 2.97
CA MET A 1 -21.34 -14.01 3.26
C MET A 1 -20.64 -13.85 1.92
N SER A 2 -20.78 -12.70 1.25
CA SER A 2 -20.11 -12.45 -0.02
C SER A 2 -18.60 -12.41 0.23
N ASP A 3 -17.87 -13.12 -0.62
CA ASP A 3 -16.41 -13.22 -0.64
C ASP A 3 -15.75 -11.85 -0.40
N LEU A 4 -15.05 -11.72 0.73
CA LEU A 4 -14.22 -10.56 1.07
C LEU A 4 -12.81 -10.67 0.48
N SER A 5 -12.57 -11.59 -0.46
CA SER A 5 -11.35 -11.58 -1.27
C SER A 5 -11.37 -10.33 -2.14
N GLY A 6 -10.89 -9.24 -1.54
CA GLY A 6 -10.68 -7.98 -2.24
C GLY A 6 -9.81 -8.25 -3.46
N LYS A 7 -10.03 -7.47 -4.53
CA LYS A 7 -9.27 -7.59 -5.78
C LYS A 7 -7.78 -7.76 -5.47
N LYS A 8 -7.18 -8.83 -6.01
CA LYS A 8 -5.74 -9.04 -5.90
C LYS A 8 -5.00 -7.94 -6.66
N VAL A 9 -4.00 -7.36 -6.01
CA VAL A 9 -3.11 -6.35 -6.56
C VAL A 9 -1.72 -6.96 -6.65
N GLU A 10 -1.19 -7.04 -7.87
CA GLU A 10 0.19 -7.45 -8.09
C GLU A 10 1.13 -6.33 -7.68
N PHE A 11 2.23 -6.71 -7.03
CA PHE A 11 3.21 -5.75 -6.57
C PHE A 11 4.36 -5.56 -7.58
N PRO A 12 4.84 -4.32 -7.75
CA PRO A 12 6.05 -4.05 -8.51
C PRO A 12 7.27 -4.78 -7.95
N GLU A 13 8.30 -4.95 -8.80
CA GLU A 13 9.55 -5.63 -8.43
C GLU A 13 10.23 -5.05 -7.17
N PHE A 14 10.09 -3.74 -6.93
CA PHE A 14 10.56 -3.09 -5.69
C PHE A 14 10.04 -3.80 -4.42
N TYR A 15 8.76 -4.16 -4.36
CA TYR A 15 8.16 -4.81 -3.20
C TYR A 15 8.60 -6.27 -3.08
N ARG A 16 8.83 -6.94 -4.21
CA ARG A 16 9.36 -8.30 -4.22
C ARG A 16 10.79 -8.32 -3.65
N GLN A 17 11.62 -7.36 -4.04
CA GLN A 17 13.01 -7.28 -3.55
C GLN A 17 13.10 -6.77 -2.11
N THR A 18 12.24 -5.82 -1.72
CA THR A 18 12.31 -5.19 -0.39
C THR A 18 11.58 -6.02 0.67
N TYR A 19 10.45 -6.63 0.32
CA TYR A 19 9.56 -7.30 1.27
C TYR A 19 9.33 -8.78 0.97
N GLY A 20 9.81 -9.31 -0.16
CA GLY A 20 9.54 -10.70 -0.57
C GLY A 20 8.09 -10.93 -1.03
N LEU A 21 7.32 -9.87 -1.29
CA LEU A 21 5.89 -9.95 -1.60
C LEU A 21 5.65 -9.78 -3.10
N SER A 22 4.81 -10.65 -3.68
CA SER A 22 4.45 -10.62 -5.10
C SER A 22 3.02 -10.11 -5.37
N TYR A 23 2.10 -10.26 -4.42
CA TYR A 23 0.75 -9.73 -4.49
C TYR A 23 0.16 -9.55 -3.09
N ALA A 24 -0.90 -8.76 -2.98
CA ALA A 24 -1.77 -8.70 -1.81
C ALA A 24 -3.21 -8.38 -2.21
N ASP A 25 -4.16 -8.58 -1.32
CA ASP A 25 -5.51 -8.07 -1.53
C ASP A 25 -5.52 -6.54 -1.44
N GLU A 26 -6.36 -5.88 -2.25
CA GLU A 26 -6.49 -4.41 -2.26
C GLU A 26 -6.80 -3.86 -0.85
N ILE A 27 -7.69 -4.55 -0.12
CA ILE A 27 -8.02 -4.19 1.26
C ILE A 27 -6.83 -4.34 2.20
N ALA A 28 -5.98 -5.35 2.00
CA ALA A 28 -4.76 -5.50 2.80
C ALA A 28 -3.78 -4.35 2.54
N THR A 29 -3.67 -3.90 1.30
CA THR A 29 -2.82 -2.75 0.91
C THR A 29 -3.30 -1.44 1.58
N ILE A 30 -4.62 -1.22 1.63
CA ILE A 30 -5.22 -0.08 2.33
C ILE A 30 -4.97 -0.15 3.84
N LYS A 31 -5.21 -1.32 4.45
CA LYS A 31 -4.95 -1.53 5.88
C LYS A 31 -3.48 -1.33 6.25
N TYR A 32 -2.57 -1.75 5.39
CA TYR A 32 -1.15 -1.47 5.55
C TYR A 32 -0.86 0.04 5.55
N GLY A 33 -1.49 0.80 4.65
CA GLY A 33 -1.42 2.27 4.68
C GLY A 33 -1.88 2.88 6.00
N TYR A 34 -2.97 2.39 6.58
CA TYR A 34 -3.43 2.84 7.90
C TYR A 34 -2.46 2.47 9.02
N ALA A 35 -1.91 1.26 9.02
CA ALA A 35 -0.91 0.86 9.99
C ALA A 35 0.33 1.77 9.94
N MET A 36 0.78 2.13 8.74
CA MET A 36 1.89 3.07 8.54
C MET A 36 1.58 4.47 9.10
N LEU A 37 0.36 4.98 8.90
CA LEU A 37 -0.07 6.25 9.49
C LEU A 37 -0.10 6.20 11.02
N THR A 38 -0.57 5.09 11.60
CA THR A 38 -0.56 4.91 13.05
C THR A 38 0.86 4.90 13.61
N ILE A 39 1.82 4.30 12.90
CA ILE A 39 3.22 4.28 13.30
C ILE A 39 3.88 5.65 13.14
N ALA A 40 3.68 6.31 11.99
CA ALA A 40 4.23 7.64 11.73
C ALA A 40 3.71 8.65 12.76
N GLY A 41 2.39 8.64 13.02
CA GLY A 41 1.75 9.52 13.99
C GLY A 41 1.93 9.13 15.46
N ALA A 42 2.83 8.21 15.79
CA ALA A 42 3.04 7.75 17.17
C ALA A 42 3.55 8.86 18.10
N ASP A 43 4.16 9.91 17.55
CA ASP A 43 4.58 11.11 18.27
C ASP A 43 3.47 12.17 18.44
N GLY A 44 2.28 11.90 17.89
CA GLY A 44 1.10 12.76 17.98
C GLY A 44 0.82 13.59 16.73
N GLU A 45 1.69 13.57 15.71
CA GLU A 45 1.48 14.27 14.45
C GLU A 45 1.98 13.48 13.24
N VAL A 46 1.45 13.76 12.04
CA VAL A 46 2.00 13.23 10.79
C VAL A 46 2.43 14.43 9.96
N SER A 47 3.73 14.57 9.76
CA SER A 47 4.28 15.66 8.97
C SER A 47 3.85 15.56 7.50
N GLU A 48 3.89 16.68 6.78
CA GLU A 48 3.61 16.71 5.35
C GLU A 48 4.57 15.78 4.56
N ALA A 49 5.82 15.69 5.00
CA ALA A 49 6.83 14.82 4.39
C ALA A 49 6.46 13.34 4.50
N GLU A 50 6.00 12.89 5.68
CA GLU A 50 5.58 11.50 5.92
C GLU A 50 4.31 11.16 5.14
N MET A 51 3.34 12.07 5.12
CA MET A 51 2.12 11.92 4.33
C MET A 51 2.45 11.80 2.84
N ASN A 52 3.30 12.69 2.32
CA ASN A 52 3.72 12.67 0.92
C ASN A 52 4.49 11.40 0.57
N TRP A 53 5.37 10.94 1.45
CA TRP A 53 6.07 9.67 1.28
C TRP A 53 5.08 8.51 1.19
N LEU A 54 4.10 8.42 2.10
CA LEU A 54 3.11 7.34 2.11
C LEU A 54 2.24 7.34 0.86
N ILE A 55 1.77 8.51 0.42
CA ILE A 55 0.98 8.63 -0.81
C ILE A 55 1.78 8.15 -2.02
N ASN A 56 3.06 8.54 -2.13
CA ASN A 56 3.93 8.10 -3.21
C ASN A 56 4.22 6.61 -3.14
N HIS A 57 4.43 6.07 -1.93
CA HIS A 57 4.58 4.64 -1.67
C HIS A 57 3.33 3.88 -2.16
N GLN A 58 2.13 4.26 -1.70
CA GLN A 58 0.86 3.61 -2.08
C GLN A 58 0.55 3.75 -3.59
N ARG A 59 0.90 4.88 -4.21
CA ARG A 59 0.77 5.06 -5.68
C ARG A 59 1.68 4.12 -6.47
N SER A 60 2.86 3.77 -5.96
CA SER A 60 3.75 2.84 -6.65
C SER A 60 3.12 1.44 -6.80
N ILE A 61 2.30 1.03 -5.85
CA ILE A 61 1.50 -0.20 -5.91
C ILE A 61 0.46 -0.11 -7.03
N ASN A 62 -0.29 1.00 -7.07
CA ASN A 62 -1.39 1.19 -8.01
C ASN A 62 -0.98 1.54 -9.45
N LYS A 63 0.25 2.02 -9.68
CA LYS A 63 0.75 2.32 -11.04
C LYS A 63 0.82 1.09 -11.95
N CYS A 64 0.98 -0.12 -11.39
CA CYS A 64 0.90 -1.36 -12.16
C CYS A 64 -0.53 -1.83 -12.42
N ALA A 65 -1.49 -1.53 -11.54
CA ALA A 65 -2.88 -1.97 -11.67
C ALA A 65 -3.67 -1.30 -12.81
N ARG A 66 -3.16 -0.18 -13.38
CA ARG A 66 -3.81 0.58 -14.48
C ARG A 66 -3.19 0.38 -15.86
N ARG A 67 -2.21 -0.51 -16.03
CA ARG A 67 -1.49 -0.71 -17.30
C ARG A 67 -2.02 -1.86 -18.16
N ASN A 68 -3.32 -2.18 -18.01
CA ASN A 68 -4.02 -3.23 -18.77
C ASN A 68 -5.37 -2.73 -19.35
N TYR A 69 -5.36 -1.58 -20.04
CA TYR A 69 -6.34 -1.23 -21.07
C TYR A 69 -5.66 -0.33 -22.12
#